data_AF-A0A1T2KWJ8-F1
#
_entry.id   AF-A0A1T2KWJ8-F1
#
_cell.length_a   1.000
_cell.length_b   1.000
_cell.length_c   1.000
_cell.angle_alpha   90.00
_cell.angle_beta   90.00
_cell.angle_gamma   90.00
#
_symmetry.space_group_name_H-M   'P 1'
#
loop_
_entity.id
_entity.type
_entity.pdbx_description
1 polymer ?
#
loop_
_entity_poly.entity_id
_entity_poly.type
_entity_poly.pdbx_seq_one_letter_code
_entity_poly.pdbx_strand_id
1 'polypeptide(L)'
;MEITTRRKILILLLLFISTVCANSAAKTDNPSLQSLRQDFLAAEQALGRDDAAFQALKARLDAQDYPLLPYLKLKEHLNNLSALKSDQVELFLATYSDTPLANRLHSAWLKHLAKKKRWWTYRAFYKPTRSTSQQCTYLWALFNTGKAQEAMKKAVKVWLSGSSQPKACDPMFEVLQDNDLLTEKLVWARIDLAMEQRSSRLARYLGRFLPKPEQSWLNQWLDIHRHPATRKGCRLQ
;
A
#
# COMPACT_ATOMS: atom_id res chain seq x y z
N MET A 1 37.48 45.85 -75.25
CA MET A 1 38.16 45.44 -74.00
C MET A 1 37.17 45.42 -72.82
N GLU A 2 35.96 44.87 -73.00
CA GLU A 2 34.89 44.92 -71.97
C GLU A 2 34.28 43.55 -71.61
N ILE A 3 34.50 42.51 -72.42
CA ILE A 3 33.88 41.19 -72.23
C ILE A 3 34.64 40.35 -71.18
N THR A 4 35.95 40.57 -71.03
CA THR A 4 36.81 39.84 -70.09
C THR A 4 36.59 40.23 -68.62
N THR A 5 36.09 41.45 -68.36
CA THR A 5 35.87 41.96 -67.00
C THR A 5 34.58 41.41 -66.39
N ARG A 6 33.50 41.26 -67.18
CA ARG A 6 32.23 40.65 -66.73
C ARG A 6 32.38 39.17 -66.35
N ARG A 7 33.26 38.44 -67.04
CA ARG A 7 33.51 37.02 -66.79
C ARG A 7 34.30 36.76 -65.50
N LYS A 8 35.16 37.70 -65.08
CA LYS A 8 35.90 37.65 -63.80
C LYS A 8 35.03 38.06 -62.61
N ILE A 9 34.11 39.00 -62.79
CA ILE A 9 33.16 39.43 -61.74
C ILE A 9 32.13 38.33 -61.44
N LEU A 10 31.66 37.59 -62.47
CA LEU A 10 30.73 36.47 -62.27
C LEU A 10 31.38 35.28 -61.52
N ILE A 11 32.68 35.04 -61.72
CA ILE A 11 33.43 33.96 -61.02
C ILE A 11 33.75 34.37 -59.57
N LEU A 12 34.02 35.64 -59.28
CA LEU A 12 34.21 36.12 -57.90
C LEU A 12 32.91 36.15 -57.07
N LEU A 13 31.76 36.39 -57.69
CA LEU A 13 30.45 36.34 -57.02
C LEU A 13 29.96 34.90 -56.74
N LEU A 14 30.41 33.91 -57.52
CA LEU A 14 30.10 32.48 -57.27
C LEU A 14 31.00 31.84 -56.21
N LEU A 15 32.16 32.42 -55.89
CA LEU A 15 33.07 31.95 -54.84
C LEU A 15 32.78 32.55 -53.45
N PHE A 16 31.97 33.60 -53.35
CA PHE A 16 31.58 34.21 -52.07
C PHE A 16 30.24 33.68 -51.51
N ILE A 17 29.50 32.89 -52.29
CA ILE A 17 28.20 32.29 -51.89
C ILE A 17 28.39 30.89 -51.26
N SER A 18 29.56 30.25 -51.43
CA SER A 18 29.81 28.90 -50.89
C SER A 18 30.29 28.87 -49.42
N THR A 19 30.54 30.01 -48.79
CA THR A 19 31.17 30.08 -47.45
C THR A 19 30.25 30.42 -46.29
N VAL A 20 28.93 30.54 -46.50
CA VAL A 20 27.97 30.93 -45.44
C VAL A 20 26.95 29.82 -45.07
N CYS A 21 27.14 28.59 -45.56
CA CYS A 21 26.29 27.45 -45.18
C CYS A 21 26.98 26.42 -44.27
N ALA A 22 27.94 26.85 -43.44
CA ALA A 22 28.31 26.08 -42.25
C ALA A 22 27.41 26.48 -41.08
N ASN A 23 26.09 26.28 -41.24
CA ASN A 23 25.22 26.17 -40.07
C ASN A 23 25.65 24.90 -39.34
N SER A 24 26.47 25.06 -38.31
CA SER A 24 26.59 24.07 -37.25
C SER A 24 25.19 23.86 -36.69
N ALA A 25 24.48 22.85 -37.20
CA ALA A 25 23.43 22.21 -36.46
C ALA A 25 24.10 21.64 -35.22
N ALA A 26 24.17 22.44 -34.15
CA ALA A 26 24.43 21.94 -32.82
C ALA A 26 23.39 20.83 -32.63
N LYS A 27 23.81 19.57 -32.66
CA LYS A 27 22.97 18.48 -32.19
C LYS A 27 22.69 18.81 -30.74
N THR A 28 21.49 19.30 -30.46
CA THR A 28 20.86 19.04 -29.17
C THR A 28 20.79 17.52 -29.09
N ASP A 29 21.83 16.92 -28.49
CA ASP A 29 21.94 15.48 -28.25
C ASP A 29 20.91 15.10 -27.18
N ASN A 30 19.63 15.11 -27.57
CA ASN A 30 18.59 14.52 -26.77
C ASN A 30 18.86 13.01 -26.73
N PRO A 31 19.03 12.42 -25.53
CA PRO A 31 19.28 11.00 -25.40
C PRO A 31 18.15 10.22 -26.08
N SER A 32 18.53 9.20 -26.85
CA SER A 32 17.54 8.34 -27.50
C SER A 32 16.67 7.65 -26.43
N LEU A 33 15.39 7.41 -26.74
CA LEU A 33 14.51 6.66 -25.84
C LEU A 33 15.09 5.30 -25.44
N GLN A 34 15.85 4.66 -26.34
CA GLN A 34 16.54 3.42 -26.05
C GLN A 34 17.63 3.57 -24.98
N SER A 35 18.39 4.66 -25.01
CA SER A 35 19.37 4.96 -23.96
C SER A 35 18.69 5.21 -22.61
N LEU A 36 17.59 5.96 -22.58
CA LEU A 36 16.83 6.20 -21.34
C LEU A 36 16.26 4.91 -20.73
N ARG A 37 15.82 3.96 -21.57
CA ARG A 37 15.41 2.63 -21.10
C ARG A 37 16.56 1.86 -20.45
N GLN A 38 17.75 1.92 -21.03
CA GLN A 38 18.94 1.28 -20.47
C GLN A 38 19.34 1.94 -19.14
N ASP A 39 19.29 3.27 -19.05
CA ASP A 39 19.55 3.99 -17.80
C ASP A 39 18.57 3.59 -16.71
N PHE A 40 17.27 3.45 -17.06
CA PHE A 40 16.25 2.99 -16.12
C PHE A 40 16.57 1.59 -15.58
N LEU A 41 16.89 0.64 -16.46
CA LEU A 41 17.25 -0.73 -16.05
C LEU A 41 18.52 -0.75 -15.20
N ALA A 42 19.53 0.05 -15.56
CA ALA A 42 20.76 0.20 -14.78
C ALA A 42 20.47 0.80 -13.39
N ALA A 43 19.58 1.80 -13.30
CA ALA A 43 19.16 2.37 -12.02
C ALA A 43 18.45 1.32 -11.15
N GLU A 44 17.56 0.50 -11.73
CA GLU A 44 16.93 -0.59 -10.98
C GLU A 44 17.94 -1.61 -10.42
N GLN A 45 19.02 -1.89 -11.16
CA GLN A 45 20.07 -2.80 -10.72
C GLN A 45 21.00 -2.19 -9.67
N ALA A 46 21.24 -0.88 -9.74
CA ALA A 46 22.08 -0.13 -8.81
C ALA A 46 21.42 0.09 -7.45
N LEU A 47 20.08 0.15 -7.40
CA LEU A 47 19.35 0.44 -6.17
C LEU A 47 19.70 -0.54 -5.03
N GLY A 48 20.23 0.00 -3.92
CA GLY A 48 20.65 -0.77 -2.75
C GLY A 48 21.99 -1.51 -2.91
N ARG A 49 22.71 -1.30 -4.02
CA ARG A 49 24.06 -1.84 -4.27
C ARG A 49 25.07 -0.74 -4.50
N ASP A 50 24.68 0.30 -5.22
CA ASP A 50 25.48 1.49 -5.53
C ASP A 50 24.56 2.72 -5.56
N ASP A 51 24.49 3.40 -4.41
CA ASP A 51 23.62 4.56 -4.25
C ASP A 51 24.07 5.75 -5.10
N ALA A 52 25.38 5.91 -5.34
CA ALA A 52 25.91 6.99 -6.16
C ALA A 52 25.50 6.80 -7.63
N ALA A 53 25.68 5.60 -8.18
CA ALA A 53 25.22 5.26 -9.53
C ALA A 53 23.69 5.40 -9.65
N PHE A 54 22.94 4.93 -8.65
CA PHE A 54 21.48 5.07 -8.64
C PHE A 54 21.04 6.54 -8.71
N GLN A 55 21.58 7.43 -7.86
CA GLN A 55 21.19 8.84 -7.86
C GLN A 55 21.60 9.54 -9.17
N ALA A 56 22.78 9.23 -9.71
CA ALA A 56 23.23 9.81 -10.98
C ALA A 56 22.29 9.43 -12.14
N LEU A 57 21.95 8.15 -12.28
CA LEU A 57 21.03 7.67 -13.32
C LEU A 57 19.61 8.23 -13.13
N LYS A 58 19.12 8.25 -11.90
CA LYS A 58 17.81 8.84 -11.56
C LYS A 58 17.74 10.33 -11.93
N ALA A 59 18.78 11.11 -11.63
CA ALA A 59 18.84 12.54 -11.98
C ALA A 59 18.86 12.75 -13.50
N ARG A 60 19.60 11.92 -14.25
CA ARG A 60 19.60 11.95 -15.72
C ARG A 60 18.21 11.65 -16.30
N LEU A 61 17.49 10.68 -15.73
CA LEU A 61 16.12 10.34 -16.14
C LEU A 61 15.12 11.46 -15.81
N ASP A 62 15.27 12.14 -14.67
CA ASP A 62 14.45 13.28 -14.24
C ASP A 62 14.62 14.48 -15.17
N ALA A 63 15.86 14.80 -15.57
CA ALA A 63 16.18 15.86 -16.51
C ALA A 63 15.60 15.66 -17.92
N GLN A 64 15.07 14.47 -18.21
CA GLN A 64 14.48 14.08 -19.50
C GLN A 64 12.99 13.76 -19.38
N ASP A 65 12.37 14.10 -18.24
CA ASP A 65 10.96 13.83 -17.94
C ASP A 65 10.54 12.37 -18.19
N TYR A 66 11.43 11.42 -17.84
CA TYR A 66 11.22 10.02 -18.21
C TYR A 66 9.97 9.43 -17.53
N PRO A 67 8.99 8.90 -18.29
CA PRO A 67 7.67 8.55 -17.74
C PRO A 67 7.66 7.51 -16.61
N LEU A 68 8.64 6.60 -16.58
CA LEU A 68 8.70 5.55 -15.55
C LEU A 68 9.50 5.93 -14.30
N LEU A 69 10.06 7.14 -14.25
CA LEU A 69 10.81 7.62 -13.09
C LEU A 69 10.04 7.51 -11.75
N PRO A 70 8.71 7.73 -11.67
CA PRO A 70 7.94 7.52 -10.43
C PRO A 70 8.11 6.12 -9.82
N TYR A 71 8.35 5.09 -10.64
CA TYR A 71 8.57 3.73 -10.15
C TYR A 71 9.94 3.58 -9.47
N LEU A 72 10.99 4.27 -9.94
CA LEU A 72 12.28 4.32 -9.26
C LEU A 72 12.16 5.06 -7.92
N LYS A 73 11.48 6.22 -7.91
CA LYS A 73 11.21 7.00 -6.69
C LYS A 73 10.45 6.15 -5.65
N LEU A 74 9.44 5.38 -6.09
CA LEU A 74 8.74 4.44 -5.21
C LEU A 74 9.67 3.35 -4.66
N LYS A 75 10.47 2.70 -5.52
CA LYS A 75 11.37 1.60 -5.09
C LYS A 75 12.40 2.08 -4.07
N GLU A 76 12.99 3.24 -4.30
CA GLU A 76 13.89 3.90 -3.35
C GLU A 76 13.23 4.10 -1.98
N HIS A 77 12.02 4.67 -1.97
CA HIS A 77 11.26 4.86 -0.73
C HIS A 77 10.93 3.55 -0.01
N LEU A 78 10.57 2.50 -0.75
CA LEU A 78 10.27 1.19 -0.18
C LEU A 78 11.51 0.51 0.41
N ASN A 79 12.68 0.67 -0.21
CA ASN A 79 13.95 0.15 0.31
C ASN A 79 14.39 0.89 1.58
N ASN A 80 14.12 2.20 1.65
CA ASN A 80 14.62 3.08 2.70
C ASN A 80 13.55 3.52 3.70
N LEU A 81 12.48 2.73 3.90
CA LEU A 81 11.33 3.07 4.76
C LEU A 81 11.73 3.52 6.18
N SER A 82 12.82 2.99 6.75
CA SER A 82 13.29 3.39 8.08
C SER A 82 13.91 4.79 8.14
N ALA A 83 14.43 5.28 7.03
CA ALA A 83 15.01 6.62 6.91
C ALA A 83 14.01 7.66 6.39
N LEU A 84 12.88 7.21 5.83
CA LEU A 84 11.84 8.08 5.30
C LEU A 84 11.22 8.96 6.40
N LYS A 85 11.13 10.26 6.10
CA LYS A 85 10.43 11.23 6.94
C LYS A 85 8.96 11.38 6.49
N SER A 86 8.11 11.83 7.41
CA SER A 86 6.66 11.96 7.17
C SER A 86 6.34 12.93 6.02
N ASP A 87 7.04 14.06 5.94
CA ASP A 87 6.92 15.07 4.89
C ASP A 87 7.24 14.50 3.50
N GLN A 88 8.27 13.66 3.38
CA GLN A 88 8.60 12.98 2.14
C GLN A 88 7.50 12.01 1.71
N VAL A 89 6.90 11.30 2.66
CA VAL A 89 5.77 10.40 2.38
C VAL A 89 4.55 11.21 1.96
N GLU A 90 4.19 12.27 2.69
CA GLU A 90 3.07 13.16 2.35
C GLU A 90 3.23 13.74 0.95
N LEU A 91 4.42 14.25 0.61
CA LEU A 91 4.72 14.76 -0.72
C LEU A 91 4.52 13.69 -1.79
N PHE A 92 5.06 12.48 -1.60
CA PHE A 92 4.89 11.40 -2.57
C PHE A 92 3.42 11.01 -2.75
N LEU A 93 2.67 10.91 -1.64
CA LEU A 93 1.25 10.55 -1.67
C LEU A 93 0.38 11.64 -2.31
N ALA A 94 0.74 12.91 -2.14
CA ALA A 94 0.05 14.03 -2.79
C ALA A 94 0.36 14.06 -4.29
N THR A 95 1.62 13.92 -4.68
CA THR A 95 2.06 13.95 -6.09
C THR A 95 1.46 12.82 -6.92
N TYR A 96 1.26 11.64 -6.32
CA TYR A 96 0.82 10.44 -7.03
C TYR A 96 -0.55 9.92 -6.55
N SER A 97 -1.40 10.81 -6.00
CA SER A 97 -2.64 10.48 -5.28
C SER A 97 -3.58 9.53 -6.04
N ASP A 98 -3.67 9.70 -7.36
CA ASP A 98 -4.63 8.97 -8.21
C ASP A 98 -4.00 7.73 -8.86
N THR A 99 -2.86 7.27 -8.35
CA THR A 99 -2.13 6.13 -8.90
C THR A 99 -1.99 4.99 -7.88
N PRO A 100 -1.79 3.74 -8.35
CA PRO A 100 -1.43 2.63 -7.48
C PRO A 100 -0.11 2.82 -6.72
N LEU A 101 0.77 3.74 -7.16
CA LEU A 101 2.06 4.00 -6.51
C LEU A 101 1.88 4.57 -5.11
N ALA A 102 0.99 5.57 -4.97
CA ALA A 102 0.68 6.17 -3.67
C ALA A 102 0.11 5.12 -2.70
N ASN A 103 -0.84 4.30 -3.15
CA ASN A 103 -1.42 3.24 -2.32
C ASN A 103 -0.38 2.20 -1.86
N ARG A 104 0.57 1.86 -2.74
CA ARG A 104 1.66 0.94 -2.43
C ARG A 104 2.61 1.51 -1.38
N LEU A 105 3.03 2.78 -1.52
CA LEU A 105 3.87 3.43 -0.51
C LEU A 105 3.11 3.58 0.82
N HIS A 106 1.86 4.07 0.78
CA HIS A 106 1.03 4.29 1.96
C HIS A 106 0.84 3.00 2.77
N SER A 107 0.53 1.89 2.10
CA SER A 107 0.36 0.60 2.77
C SER A 107 1.67 0.10 3.41
N ALA A 108 2.80 0.27 2.73
CA ALA A 108 4.10 -0.10 3.27
C ALA A 108 4.51 0.79 4.45
N TRP A 109 4.21 2.09 4.37
CA TRP A 109 4.44 3.07 5.42
C TRP A 109 3.61 2.75 6.67
N LEU A 110 2.30 2.50 6.54
CA LEU A 110 1.45 2.09 7.67
C LEU A 110 1.97 0.80 8.33
N LYS A 111 2.39 -0.20 7.55
CA LYS A 111 2.99 -1.43 8.08
C LYS A 111 4.29 -1.13 8.84
N HIS A 112 5.14 -0.26 8.31
CA HIS A 112 6.36 0.17 8.96
C HIS A 112 6.07 0.87 10.30
N LEU A 113 5.17 1.85 10.31
CA LEU A 113 4.77 2.58 11.51
C LEU A 113 4.20 1.65 12.59
N ALA A 114 3.35 0.71 12.20
CA ALA A 114 2.80 -0.29 13.12
C ALA A 114 3.89 -1.19 13.73
N LYS A 115 4.82 -1.68 12.91
CA LYS A 115 5.98 -2.46 13.38
C LYS A 115 6.84 -1.67 14.36
N LYS A 116 6.99 -0.36 14.14
CA LYS A 116 7.75 0.56 15.01
C LYS A 116 6.91 1.16 16.16
N LYS A 117 5.65 0.75 16.31
CA LYS A 117 4.71 1.24 17.33
C LYS A 117 4.55 2.78 17.32
N ARG A 118 4.71 3.42 16.16
CA ARG A 118 4.57 4.88 15.99
C ARG A 118 3.09 5.27 15.83
N TRP A 119 2.31 5.08 16.89
CA TRP A 119 0.85 5.13 16.83
C TRP A 119 0.27 6.51 16.49
N TRP A 120 0.86 7.59 17.02
CA TRP A 120 0.45 8.96 16.68
C TRP A 120 0.58 9.24 15.19
N THR A 121 1.72 8.89 14.60
CA THR A 121 1.96 9.03 13.16
C THR A 121 1.08 8.06 12.36
N TYR A 122 0.90 6.82 12.82
CA TYR A 122 0.00 5.86 12.15
C TYR A 122 -1.41 6.44 12.00
N ARG A 123 -1.94 7.05 13.06
CA ARG A 123 -3.25 7.69 13.04
C ARG A 123 -3.32 8.86 12.07
N ALA A 124 -2.28 9.68 11.99
CA ALA A 124 -2.23 10.83 11.08
C ALA A 124 -2.25 10.38 9.61
N PHE A 125 -1.58 9.28 9.28
CA PHE A 125 -1.55 8.74 7.91
C PHE A 125 -2.73 7.82 7.58
N TYR A 126 -3.40 7.24 8.58
CA TYR A 126 -4.48 6.28 8.32
C TYR A 126 -5.64 6.92 7.54
N LYS A 127 -6.11 6.22 6.52
CA LYS A 127 -7.33 6.54 5.77
C LYS A 127 -8.30 5.36 5.85
N PRO A 128 -9.63 5.60 5.88
CA PRO A 128 -10.62 4.53 5.82
C PRO A 128 -10.35 3.59 4.64
N THR A 129 -10.46 2.29 4.89
CA THR A 129 -9.99 1.23 3.98
C THR A 129 -10.85 -0.01 4.13
N ARG A 130 -10.92 -0.84 3.08
CA ARG A 130 -11.56 -2.16 3.13
C ARG A 130 -10.69 -3.23 3.81
N SER A 131 -9.41 -2.93 4.08
CA SER A 131 -8.52 -3.87 4.76
C SER A 131 -8.83 -3.96 6.25
N THR A 132 -9.42 -5.08 6.69
CA THR A 132 -9.69 -5.31 8.12
C THR A 132 -8.42 -5.27 8.98
N SER A 133 -7.29 -5.73 8.44
CA SER A 133 -5.99 -5.65 9.13
C SER A 133 -5.58 -4.21 9.43
N GLN A 134 -5.71 -3.30 8.46
CA GLN A 134 -5.46 -1.88 8.67
C GLN A 134 -6.48 -1.24 9.60
N GLN A 135 -7.77 -1.59 9.50
CA GLN A 135 -8.80 -1.12 10.43
C GLN A 135 -8.45 -1.51 11.88
N CYS A 136 -8.11 -2.78 12.14
CA CYS A 136 -7.72 -3.24 13.46
C CYS A 136 -6.44 -2.58 13.98
N THR A 137 -5.44 -2.41 13.12
CA THR A 137 -4.20 -1.69 13.49
C THR A 137 -4.49 -0.24 13.84
N TYR A 138 -5.43 0.42 13.14
CA TYR A 138 -5.88 1.77 13.48
C TYR A 138 -6.60 1.83 14.82
N LEU A 139 -7.47 0.86 15.14
CA LEU A 139 -8.12 0.77 16.44
C LEU A 139 -7.08 0.60 17.57
N TRP A 140 -6.09 -0.25 17.36
CA TRP A 140 -4.97 -0.39 18.28
C TRP A 140 -4.18 0.91 18.44
N ALA A 141 -3.94 1.64 17.34
CA ALA A 141 -3.30 2.94 17.39
C ALA A 141 -4.14 3.98 18.17
N LEU A 142 -5.47 4.00 18.01
CA LEU A 142 -6.38 4.84 18.80
C LEU A 142 -6.26 4.51 20.29
N PHE A 143 -6.32 3.23 20.65
CA PHE A 143 -6.20 2.77 22.02
C PHE A 143 -4.90 3.27 22.68
N ASN A 144 -3.77 3.12 21.98
CA ASN A 144 -2.44 3.51 22.48
C ASN A 144 -2.15 5.02 22.47
N THR A 145 -3.11 5.85 22.05
CA THR A 145 -2.92 7.31 21.93
C THR A 145 -4.03 8.09 22.64
N GLY A 146 -4.52 7.53 23.75
CA GLY A 146 -5.46 8.19 24.65
C GLY A 146 -6.92 8.12 24.21
N LYS A 147 -7.26 7.35 23.17
CA LYS A 147 -8.63 7.19 22.67
C LYS A 147 -9.20 5.78 22.93
N ALA A 148 -8.89 5.21 24.09
CA ALA A 148 -9.26 3.84 24.46
C ALA A 148 -10.77 3.56 24.33
N GLN A 149 -11.62 4.43 24.87
CA GLN A 149 -13.07 4.24 24.82
C GLN A 149 -13.62 4.25 23.38
N GLU A 150 -13.10 5.16 22.54
CA GLU A 150 -13.45 5.21 21.11
C GLU A 150 -13.01 3.93 20.39
N ALA A 151 -11.79 3.46 20.67
CA ALA A 151 -11.23 2.26 20.07
C ALA A 151 -12.05 1.01 20.43
N MET A 152 -12.40 0.83 21.71
CA MET A 152 -13.21 -0.31 22.17
C MET A 152 -14.60 -0.30 21.54
N LYS A 153 -15.30 0.84 21.53
CA LYS A 153 -16.61 0.97 20.89
C LYS A 153 -16.57 0.59 19.40
N LYS A 154 -15.51 0.99 18.69
CA LYS A 154 -15.32 0.66 17.27
C LYS A 154 -14.87 -0.78 17.04
N ALA A 155 -14.10 -1.37 17.96
CA ALA A 155 -13.62 -2.76 17.87
C ALA A 155 -14.75 -3.77 17.91
N VAL A 156 -15.84 -3.49 18.63
CA VAL A 156 -17.05 -4.35 18.63
C VAL A 156 -17.59 -4.55 17.20
N LYS A 157 -17.53 -3.52 16.35
CA LYS A 157 -17.98 -3.64 14.95
C LYS A 157 -17.13 -4.61 14.14
N VAL A 158 -15.82 -4.66 14.40
CA VAL A 158 -14.90 -5.58 13.70
C VAL A 158 -14.95 -6.98 14.30
N TRP A 159 -15.25 -7.09 15.59
CA TRP A 159 -15.52 -8.35 16.28
C TRP A 159 -16.73 -9.06 15.69
N LEU A 160 -17.85 -8.36 15.48
CA LEU A 160 -19.11 -8.91 14.97
C LEU A 160 -19.02 -9.29 13.48
N SER A 161 -18.37 -10.43 13.22
CA SER A 161 -18.16 -11.02 11.91
C SER A 161 -18.17 -12.55 12.02
N GLY A 162 -18.79 -13.19 11.03
CA GLY A 162 -18.84 -14.65 10.90
C GLY A 162 -17.56 -15.30 10.39
N SER A 163 -16.55 -14.50 10.03
CA SER A 163 -15.26 -14.96 9.54
C SER A 163 -14.14 -14.75 10.57
N SER A 164 -13.11 -15.59 10.48
CA SER A 164 -11.86 -15.39 11.22
C SER A 164 -11.21 -14.07 10.81
N GLN A 165 -10.81 -13.27 11.80
CA GLN A 165 -10.22 -11.96 11.54
C GLN A 165 -8.69 -12.03 11.44
N PRO A 166 -8.03 -11.07 10.77
CA PRO A 166 -6.58 -11.00 10.73
C PRO A 166 -5.98 -10.86 12.13
N LYS A 167 -4.77 -11.41 12.32
CA LYS A 167 -3.98 -11.33 13.58
C LYS A 167 -3.82 -9.90 14.12
N ALA A 168 -3.88 -8.88 13.26
CA ALA A 168 -3.85 -7.47 13.67
C ALA A 168 -5.02 -7.06 14.59
N CYS A 169 -6.10 -7.84 14.62
CA CYS A 169 -7.27 -7.61 15.45
C CYS A 169 -7.15 -8.18 16.87
N ASP A 170 -6.30 -9.19 17.05
CA ASP A 170 -6.18 -9.91 18.32
C ASP A 170 -5.92 -8.98 19.52
N PRO A 171 -5.01 -7.98 19.45
CA PRO A 171 -4.76 -7.08 20.59
C PRO A 171 -6.01 -6.29 21.02
N MET A 172 -6.82 -5.84 20.04
CA MET A 172 -8.06 -5.14 20.38
C MET A 172 -9.13 -6.09 20.91
N PHE A 173 -9.15 -7.35 20.48
CA PHE A 173 -10.08 -8.34 21.01
C PHE A 173 -9.71 -8.80 22.41
N GLU A 174 -8.41 -8.91 22.72
CA GLU A 174 -7.89 -9.08 24.08
C GLU A 174 -8.34 -7.92 24.97
N VAL A 175 -8.18 -6.66 24.52
CA VAL A 175 -8.69 -5.49 25.26
C VAL A 175 -10.20 -5.57 25.52
N LEU A 176 -11.00 -5.98 24.52
CA LEU A 176 -12.45 -6.14 24.74
C LEU A 176 -12.76 -7.25 25.76
N GLN A 177 -11.99 -8.33 25.75
CA GLN A 177 -12.14 -9.42 26.71
C GLN A 177 -11.77 -8.97 28.13
N ASP A 178 -10.60 -8.34 28.29
CA ASP A 178 -10.06 -7.93 29.59
C ASP A 178 -10.89 -6.83 30.28
N ASN A 179 -11.75 -6.14 29.51
CA ASN A 179 -12.67 -5.12 30.02
C ASN A 179 -14.12 -5.62 30.09
N ASP A 180 -14.36 -6.93 30.03
CA ASP A 180 -15.67 -7.57 30.08
C ASP A 180 -16.67 -7.06 29.01
N LEU A 181 -16.16 -6.48 27.92
CA LEU A 181 -16.97 -5.96 26.82
C LEU A 181 -17.40 -7.06 25.84
N LEU A 182 -16.75 -8.23 25.87
CA LEU A 182 -17.22 -9.43 25.17
C LEU A 182 -18.31 -10.13 25.97
N THR A 183 -19.43 -9.45 26.18
CA THR A 183 -20.60 -10.01 26.86
C THR A 183 -21.07 -11.30 26.19
N GLU A 184 -21.73 -12.19 26.95
CA GLU A 184 -22.34 -13.42 26.43
C GLU A 184 -23.17 -13.17 25.16
N LYS A 185 -23.99 -12.10 25.17
CA LYS A 185 -24.78 -11.67 24.01
C LYS A 185 -23.93 -11.37 22.77
N LEU A 186 -22.78 -10.70 22.92
CA LEU A 186 -21.88 -10.39 21.81
C LEU A 186 -21.10 -11.61 21.32
N VAL A 187 -20.77 -12.53 22.23
CA VAL A 187 -20.13 -13.81 21.86
C VAL A 187 -21.12 -14.66 21.06
N TRP A 188 -22.36 -14.81 21.51
CA TRP A 188 -23.42 -15.49 20.78
C TRP A 188 -23.72 -14.85 19.43
N ALA A 189 -23.86 -13.52 19.37
CA ALA A 189 -24.07 -12.82 18.09
C ALA A 189 -22.95 -13.13 17.06
N ARG A 190 -21.70 -13.28 17.50
CA ARG A 190 -20.61 -13.67 16.61
C ARG A 190 -20.63 -15.17 16.25
N ILE A 191 -21.03 -16.03 17.19
CA ILE A 191 -21.23 -17.45 16.93
C ILE A 191 -22.31 -17.64 15.86
N ASP A 192 -23.44 -16.94 15.96
CA ASP A 192 -24.54 -17.02 14.99
C ASP A 192 -24.05 -16.66 13.59
N LEU A 193 -23.37 -15.51 13.45
CA LEU A 193 -22.73 -15.10 12.19
C LEU A 193 -21.75 -16.16 11.67
N ALA A 194 -20.98 -16.80 12.55
CA ALA A 194 -20.04 -17.84 12.16
C ALA A 194 -20.75 -19.11 11.67
N MET A 195 -21.85 -19.49 12.33
CA MET A 195 -22.67 -20.64 11.94
C MET A 195 -23.40 -20.40 10.62
N GLU A 196 -23.93 -19.19 10.38
CA GLU A 196 -24.49 -18.78 9.08
C GLU A 196 -23.49 -18.92 7.95
N GLN A 197 -22.23 -18.56 8.20
CA GLN A 197 -21.12 -18.70 7.23
C GLN A 197 -20.49 -20.10 7.22
N ARG A 198 -21.10 -21.10 7.89
CA ARG A 198 -20.61 -22.49 8.00
C ARG A 198 -19.19 -22.59 8.62
N SER A 199 -18.78 -21.57 9.35
CA SER A 199 -17.48 -21.47 10.04
C SER A 199 -17.52 -22.14 11.42
N SER A 200 -17.88 -23.43 11.47
CA SER A 200 -18.04 -24.21 12.71
C SER A 200 -16.78 -24.24 13.60
N ARG A 201 -15.58 -24.16 12.99
CA ARG A 201 -14.31 -24.06 13.73
C ARG A 201 -14.20 -22.74 14.50
N LEU A 202 -14.63 -21.63 13.90
CA LEU A 202 -14.67 -20.33 14.56
C LEU A 202 -15.71 -20.34 15.68
N ALA A 203 -16.92 -20.83 15.41
CA ALA A 203 -17.96 -20.97 16.43
C ALA A 203 -17.46 -21.76 17.65
N ARG A 204 -16.82 -22.93 17.44
CA ARG A 204 -16.21 -23.71 18.52
C ARG A 204 -15.17 -22.93 19.31
N TYR A 205 -14.29 -22.20 18.63
CA TYR A 205 -13.29 -21.35 19.29
C TYR A 205 -13.96 -20.27 20.15
N LEU A 206 -15.00 -19.62 19.64
CA LEU A 206 -15.74 -18.58 20.35
C LEU A 206 -16.45 -19.12 21.61
N GLY A 207 -16.84 -20.40 21.61
CA GLY A 207 -17.41 -21.05 22.78
C GLY A 207 -16.58 -20.92 24.06
N ARG A 208 -15.25 -20.77 23.97
CA ARG A 208 -14.40 -20.59 25.16
C ARG A 208 -14.69 -19.31 25.96
N PHE A 209 -15.33 -18.33 25.32
CA PHE A 209 -15.71 -17.05 25.95
C PHE A 209 -17.11 -17.09 26.56
N LEU A 210 -17.85 -18.19 26.40
CA LEU A 210 -19.17 -18.38 27.00
C LEU A 210 -19.05 -18.99 28.40
N PRO A 211 -20.02 -18.76 29.32
CA PRO A 211 -20.11 -19.51 30.56
C PRO A 211 -20.38 -21.00 30.29
N LYS A 212 -20.09 -21.86 31.27
CA LYS A 212 -20.17 -23.33 31.12
C LYS A 212 -21.53 -23.87 30.62
N PRO A 213 -22.68 -23.36 31.06
CA PRO A 213 -23.98 -23.82 30.55
C PRO A 213 -24.14 -23.55 29.04
N GLU A 214 -23.78 -22.35 28.59
CA GLU A 214 -23.87 -21.92 27.19
C GLU A 214 -22.91 -22.68 26.27
N GLN A 215 -21.74 -23.09 26.77
CA GLN A 215 -20.81 -23.97 26.03
C GLN A 215 -21.48 -25.31 25.66
N SER A 216 -22.30 -25.87 26.55
CA SER A 216 -23.00 -27.13 26.29
C SER A 216 -24.04 -26.98 25.17
N TRP A 217 -24.80 -25.88 25.17
CA TRP A 217 -25.74 -25.56 24.09
C TRP A 217 -25.05 -25.41 22.74
N LEU A 218 -23.95 -24.64 22.69
CA LEU A 218 -23.15 -24.50 21.48
C LEU A 218 -22.63 -25.83 20.95
N ASN A 219 -22.12 -26.70 21.82
CA ASN A 219 -21.61 -28.01 21.43
C ASN A 219 -22.71 -28.88 20.80
N GLN A 220 -23.93 -28.85 21.34
CA GLN A 220 -25.08 -29.55 20.76
C GLN A 220 -25.45 -28.99 19.38
N TRP A 221 -25.46 -27.66 19.23
CA TRP A 221 -25.74 -27.04 17.93
C TRP A 221 -24.69 -27.39 16.88
N LEU A 222 -23.41 -27.35 17.25
CA LEU A 222 -22.30 -27.75 16.39
C LEU A 222 -22.39 -29.22 15.96
N ASP A 223 -22.84 -30.12 16.86
CA ASP A 223 -23.05 -31.53 16.55
C ASP A 223 -24.21 -31.73 15.56
N ILE A 224 -25.37 -31.10 15.80
CA ILE A 224 -26.53 -31.13 14.88
C ILE A 224 -26.12 -30.61 13.50
N HIS A 225 -25.38 -29.50 13.45
CA HIS A 225 -24.94 -28.91 12.19
C HIS A 225 -23.99 -29.84 11.40
N ARG A 226 -23.15 -30.62 12.10
CA ARG A 226 -22.24 -31.58 11.49
C ARG A 226 -22.94 -32.88 11.07
N HIS A 227 -23.91 -33.32 11.85
CA HIS A 227 -24.60 -34.60 11.67
C HIS A 227 -26.13 -34.40 11.62
N PRO A 228 -26.68 -33.75 10.59
CA PRO A 228 -28.11 -33.45 10.54
C PRO A 228 -28.99 -34.71 10.51
N ALA A 229 -28.46 -35.84 10.00
CA ALA A 229 -29.20 -37.09 9.84
C ALA A 229 -29.19 -38.02 11.08
N THR A 230 -28.34 -37.77 12.08
CA THR A 230 -28.18 -38.72 13.21
C THR A 230 -29.17 -38.51 14.35
N ARG A 231 -29.89 -37.38 14.42
CA ARG A 231 -31.02 -37.23 15.35
C ARG A 231 -32.33 -37.66 14.68
N LYS A 232 -32.57 -38.98 14.61
CA LYS A 232 -33.87 -39.59 14.29
C LYS A 232 -34.93 -39.40 15.39
N GLY A 233 -34.99 -38.22 16.01
CA GLY A 233 -35.74 -38.00 17.24
C GLY A 233 -36.38 -36.62 17.41
N CYS A 234 -36.39 -35.76 16.38
CA CYS A 234 -37.26 -34.59 16.40
C CYS A 234 -38.69 -35.05 16.07
N ARG A 235 -39.35 -35.70 17.04
CA ARG A 235 -40.78 -35.93 16.98
C ARG A 235 -41.41 -34.60 17.39
N LEU A 236 -41.78 -33.79 16.41
CA LEU A 236 -42.66 -32.65 16.62
C LEU A 236 -43.95 -33.21 17.24
N GLN A 237 -44.18 -32.93 18.52
CA GLN A 237 -45.49 -33.06 19.15
C GLN A 237 -46.20 -31.72 19.02
#